data_AF-A0A5C7ZE19-F1
#
_entry.id   AF-A0A5C7ZE19-F1
#
_cell.length_a   1.000
_cell.length_b   1.000
_cell.length_c   1.000
_cell.angle_alpha   90.00
_cell.angle_beta   90.00
_cell.angle_gamma   90.00
#
_symmetry.space_group_name_H-M   'P 1'
#
loop_
_entity.id
_entity.type
_entity.pdbx_description
1 polymer ?
#
loop_
_entity_poly.entity_id
_entity_poly.type
_entity_poly.pdbx_seq_one_letter_code
_entity_poly.pdbx_strand_id
1 'polypeptide(L)'
;MPKVREQWSDKQALSGSKDPWFSCNLANQVLRVPWRGSHEGADDKLIRDQAVLSALIGIGPQDATEGMLAAQMVAVHEATMECFRRAALAEQTFAGRDMALKHGAKLARTYATLVEALDRHRGKGQPQVVRVERVTVEAGGQAIVGIAQGGGGSSGSEDRAHAQAALADAREPALRCSDQGRVLVPVTSGPGA
;
A
#
# COMPACT_ATOMS: atom_id res chain seq x y z
N MET A 1 4.83 31.32 -23.92
CA MET A 1 4.86 29.92 -23.42
C MET A 1 5.19 29.94 -21.95
N PRO A 2 4.62 29.10 -21.08
CA PRO A 2 4.90 29.21 -19.66
C PRO A 2 6.35 28.83 -19.39
N LYS A 3 7.03 29.58 -18.49
CA LYS A 3 8.46 29.43 -18.13
C LYS A 3 8.82 28.06 -17.54
N VAL A 4 7.84 27.17 -17.39
CA VAL A 4 7.97 25.82 -16.84
C VAL A 4 9.02 25.00 -17.58
N ARG A 5 9.01 25.02 -18.92
CA ARG A 5 9.95 24.20 -19.71
C ARG A 5 11.42 24.54 -19.42
N GLU A 6 11.73 25.81 -19.23
CA GLU A 6 13.08 26.29 -18.93
C GLU A 6 13.46 25.97 -17.47
N GLN A 7 12.59 26.37 -16.53
CA GLN A 7 12.83 26.26 -15.08
C GLN A 7 12.84 24.81 -14.55
N TRP A 8 12.23 23.87 -15.28
CA TRP A 8 12.06 22.48 -14.83
C TRP A 8 12.79 21.46 -15.69
N SER A 9 13.63 21.92 -16.62
CA SER A 9 14.37 21.04 -17.54
C SER A 9 15.38 20.12 -16.83
N ASP A 10 15.87 20.52 -15.65
CA ASP A 10 16.88 19.82 -14.84
C ASP A 10 16.26 19.09 -13.63
N LYS A 11 14.93 19.00 -13.54
CA LYS A 11 14.22 18.52 -12.34
C LYS A 11 13.75 17.07 -12.40
N GLN A 12 14.39 16.24 -13.23
CA GLN A 12 14.07 14.81 -13.35
C GLN A 12 14.12 14.07 -12.01
N ALA A 13 15.03 14.46 -11.10
CA ALA A 13 15.18 13.83 -9.78
C ALA A 13 13.90 13.89 -8.91
N LEU A 14 12.97 14.81 -9.20
CA LEU A 14 11.70 14.90 -8.47
C LEU A 14 10.64 13.91 -8.96
N SER A 15 10.77 13.36 -10.16
CA SER A 15 9.67 12.63 -10.80
C SER A 15 10.08 11.37 -11.56
N GLY A 16 11.38 11.16 -11.78
CA GLY A 16 11.94 10.15 -12.67
C GLY A 16 11.73 10.46 -14.17
N SER A 17 10.96 11.48 -14.52
CA SER A 17 10.64 11.84 -15.92
C SER A 17 11.48 12.99 -16.44
N LYS A 18 11.82 12.94 -17.73
CA LYS A 18 12.44 14.06 -18.46
C LYS A 18 11.42 15.12 -18.90
N ASP A 19 10.12 14.87 -18.74
CA ASP A 19 9.09 15.86 -19.06
C ASP A 19 9.02 16.95 -17.96
N PRO A 20 9.33 18.22 -18.29
CA PRO A 20 9.30 19.30 -17.30
C PRO A 20 7.90 19.58 -16.75
N TRP A 21 6.85 19.34 -17.55
CA TRP A 21 5.47 19.56 -17.14
C TRP A 21 5.02 18.54 -16.11
N PHE A 22 5.28 17.26 -16.36
CA PHE A 22 5.05 16.20 -15.41
C PHE A 22 5.78 16.46 -14.09
N SER A 23 7.07 16.81 -14.14
CA SER A 23 7.88 17.09 -12.94
C SER A 23 7.32 18.26 -12.13
N CYS A 24 6.96 19.36 -12.81
CA CYS A 24 6.34 20.53 -12.18
C CYS A 24 4.99 20.18 -11.54
N ASN A 25 4.13 19.47 -12.25
CA ASN A 25 2.82 19.08 -11.73
C ASN A 25 2.94 18.14 -10.52
N LEU A 26 3.81 17.13 -10.59
CA LEU A 26 4.00 16.17 -9.50
C LEU A 26 4.56 16.84 -8.24
N ALA A 27 5.57 17.71 -8.39
CA ALA A 27 6.10 18.49 -7.27
C ALA A 27 5.04 19.40 -6.65
N ASN A 28 4.22 20.07 -7.48
CA ASN A 28 3.12 20.90 -7.01
C ASN A 28 2.03 20.09 -6.27
N GLN A 29 1.75 18.86 -6.71
CA GLN A 29 0.82 17.97 -6.00
C GLN A 29 1.36 17.65 -4.60
N VAL A 30 2.65 17.30 -4.48
CA VAL A 30 3.25 16.96 -3.19
C VAL A 30 3.37 18.17 -2.25
N LEU A 31 3.68 19.37 -2.77
CA LEU A 31 3.72 20.61 -1.98
C LEU A 31 2.37 21.01 -1.33
N ARG A 32 1.26 20.44 -1.83
CA ARG A 32 -0.09 20.67 -1.29
C ARG A 32 -0.50 19.66 -0.21
N VAL A 33 0.29 18.61 0.00
CA VAL A 33 -0.06 17.53 0.93
C VAL A 33 0.12 17.94 2.39
N PRO A 34 1.26 18.52 2.83
CA PRO A 34 1.45 18.82 4.24
C PRO A 34 0.31 19.64 4.81
N TRP A 35 -0.20 19.22 5.97
CA TRP A 35 -1.19 20.00 6.68
C TRP A 35 -0.57 21.35 7.10
N ARG A 36 -1.30 22.45 6.85
CA ARG A 36 -0.89 23.81 7.21
C ARG A 36 -1.82 24.34 8.28
N GLY A 37 -1.23 24.87 9.36
CA GLY A 37 -1.97 25.57 10.39
C GLY A 37 -2.49 26.92 9.90
N SER A 38 -3.51 27.45 10.58
CA SER A 38 -4.15 28.73 10.24
C SER A 38 -3.21 29.94 10.27
N HIS A 39 -2.06 29.82 10.94
CA HIS A 39 -1.03 30.85 11.07
C HIS A 39 0.37 30.27 10.84
N GLU A 40 0.55 29.50 9.76
CA GLU A 40 1.87 28.99 9.39
C GLU A 40 2.84 30.15 9.09
N GLY A 41 3.96 30.19 9.83
CA GLY A 41 5.03 31.14 9.58
C GLY A 41 5.78 30.85 8.27
N ALA A 42 6.45 31.87 7.72
CA ALA A 42 7.19 31.73 6.46
C ALA A 42 8.29 30.65 6.54
N ASP A 43 9.00 30.58 7.67
CA ASP A 43 10.07 29.60 7.90
C ASP A 43 9.52 28.17 8.01
N ASP A 44 8.44 27.97 8.76
CA ASP A 44 7.78 26.65 8.87
C ASP A 44 7.29 26.16 7.52
N LYS A 45 6.71 27.06 6.72
CA LYS A 45 6.30 26.77 5.35
C LYS A 45 7.49 26.34 4.50
N LEU A 46 8.60 27.07 4.54
CA LEU A 46 9.79 26.75 3.77
C LEU A 46 10.37 25.39 4.18
N ILE A 47 10.44 25.11 5.48
CA ILE A 47 10.92 23.85 6.03
C ILE A 47 10.07 22.68 5.51
N ARG A 48 8.73 22.78 5.59
CA ARG A 48 7.83 21.72 5.10
C ARG A 48 7.94 21.51 3.60
N ASP A 49 7.92 22.60 2.82
CA ASP A 49 8.01 22.54 1.36
C ASP A 49 9.33 21.88 0.94
N GLN A 50 10.44 22.25 1.58
CA GLN A 50 11.73 21.64 1.31
C GLN A 50 11.77 20.17 1.75
N ALA A 51 11.20 19.82 2.91
CA ALA A 51 11.20 18.47 3.43
C ALA A 51 10.47 17.49 2.49
N VAL A 52 9.28 17.84 1.97
CA VAL A 52 8.54 16.94 1.08
C VAL A 52 9.18 16.79 -0.30
N LEU A 53 9.79 17.85 -0.83
CA LEU A 53 10.57 17.77 -2.07
C LEU A 53 11.85 16.94 -1.87
N SER A 54 12.54 17.14 -0.75
CA SER A 54 13.70 16.33 -0.38
C SER A 54 13.33 14.86 -0.16
N ALA A 55 12.13 14.56 0.37
CA ALA A 55 11.63 13.20 0.48
C ALA A 55 11.41 12.55 -0.89
N LEU A 56 10.80 13.25 -1.85
CA LEU A 56 10.68 12.80 -3.24
C LEU A 56 12.05 12.48 -3.85
N ILE A 57 13.01 13.40 -3.72
CA ILE A 57 14.39 13.21 -4.22
C ILE A 57 15.05 12.02 -3.53
N GLY A 58 14.88 11.88 -2.22
CA GLY A 58 15.45 10.81 -1.41
C GLY A 58 14.90 9.42 -1.74
N ILE A 59 13.62 9.31 -2.15
CA ILE A 59 13.05 8.06 -2.68
C ILE A 59 13.73 7.67 -4.00
N GLY A 60 14.20 8.66 -4.76
CA GLY A 60 14.98 8.48 -5.98
C GLY A 60 14.19 7.80 -7.12
N PRO A 61 13.05 8.38 -7.57
CA PRO A 61 12.26 7.80 -8.65
C PRO A 61 13.08 7.70 -9.94
N GLN A 62 13.11 6.51 -10.54
CA GLN A 62 13.90 6.21 -11.75
C GLN A 62 13.12 6.43 -13.06
N ASP A 63 11.78 6.44 -12.97
CA ASP A 63 10.87 6.73 -14.06
C ASP A 63 9.58 7.39 -13.56
N ALA A 64 8.69 7.74 -14.49
CA ALA A 64 7.43 8.42 -14.18
C ALA A 64 6.49 7.61 -13.26
N THR A 65 6.52 6.27 -13.33
CA THR A 65 5.70 5.40 -12.48
C THR A 65 6.22 5.42 -11.05
N GLU A 66 7.55 5.33 -10.89
CA GLU A 66 8.18 5.52 -9.59
C GLU A 66 7.92 6.93 -9.04
N GLY A 67 7.91 7.96 -9.88
CA GLY A 67 7.54 9.31 -9.48
C GLY A 67 6.15 9.38 -8.86
N MET A 68 5.15 8.77 -9.52
CA MET A 68 3.79 8.72 -8.98
C MET A 68 3.71 7.94 -7.67
N LEU A 69 4.40 6.79 -7.57
CA LEU A 69 4.46 6.01 -6.33
C LEU A 69 5.13 6.79 -5.21
N ALA A 70 6.27 7.44 -5.47
CA ALA A 70 6.99 8.26 -4.51
C ALA A 70 6.12 9.42 -3.99
N ALA A 71 5.41 10.11 -4.89
CA ALA A 71 4.49 11.17 -4.50
C ALA A 71 3.36 10.65 -3.60
N GLN A 72 2.80 9.47 -3.89
CA GLN A 72 1.81 8.82 -3.03
C GLN A 72 2.39 8.40 -1.68
N MET A 73 3.63 7.90 -1.63
CA MET A 73 4.31 7.56 -0.38
C MET A 73 4.48 8.78 0.52
N VAL A 74 4.95 9.91 -0.03
CA VAL A 74 5.02 11.18 0.71
C VAL A 74 3.63 11.61 1.18
N ALA A 75 2.63 11.51 0.30
CA ALA A 75 1.26 11.89 0.62
C ALA A 75 0.67 11.10 1.79
N VAL A 76 0.84 9.77 1.75
CA VAL A 76 0.36 8.85 2.78
C VAL A 76 1.12 9.08 4.09
N HIS A 77 2.43 9.35 4.03
CA HIS A 77 3.22 9.66 5.22
C HIS A 77 2.71 10.93 5.94
N GLU A 78 2.58 12.04 5.21
CA GLU A 78 2.07 13.31 5.77
C GLU A 78 0.66 13.14 6.38
N ALA A 79 -0.23 12.46 5.66
CA ALA A 79 -1.59 12.20 6.15
C ALA A 79 -1.58 11.30 7.41
N THR A 80 -0.68 10.33 7.48
CA THR A 80 -0.49 9.47 8.66
C THR A 80 -0.03 10.29 9.85
N MET A 81 0.99 11.13 9.67
CA MET A 81 1.53 11.99 10.73
C MET A 81 0.50 13.00 11.23
N GLU A 82 -0.30 13.58 10.33
CA GLU A 82 -1.41 14.46 10.72
C GLU A 82 -2.49 13.72 11.53
N CYS A 83 -2.83 12.48 11.15
CA CYS A 83 -3.74 11.65 11.93
C CYS A 83 -3.20 11.41 13.36
N PHE A 84 -1.93 11.02 13.49
CA PHE A 84 -1.31 10.80 14.80
C PHE A 84 -1.23 12.08 15.62
N ARG A 85 -0.90 13.22 15.00
CA ARG A 85 -0.92 14.52 15.66
C ARG A 85 -2.31 14.87 16.20
N ARG A 86 -3.38 14.65 15.41
CA ARG A 86 -4.77 14.90 15.85
C ARG A 86 -5.20 13.99 17.00
N ALA A 87 -4.74 12.74 17.00
CA ALA A 87 -5.01 11.79 18.08
C ALA A 87 -4.32 12.20 19.41
N ALA A 88 -3.22 12.94 19.34
CA ALA A 88 -2.42 13.37 20.48
C ALA A 88 -2.82 14.74 21.07
N LEU A 89 -3.85 15.41 20.53
CA LEU A 89 -4.33 16.69 21.09
C LEU A 89 -4.86 16.48 22.51
N ALA A 90 -4.48 17.38 23.43
CA ALA A 90 -4.83 17.29 24.86
C ALA A 90 -6.36 17.27 25.08
N GLU A 91 -7.08 18.16 24.40
CA GLU A 91 -8.54 18.30 24.50
C GLU A 91 -9.30 17.46 23.45
N GLN A 92 -8.69 16.38 22.97
CA GLN A 92 -9.32 15.53 21.95
C GLN A 92 -10.45 14.69 22.56
N THR A 93 -11.60 14.68 21.87
CA THR A 93 -12.70 13.77 22.21
C THR A 93 -12.28 12.31 22.01
N PHE A 94 -12.87 11.39 22.78
CA PHE A 94 -12.63 9.96 22.59
C PHE A 94 -12.87 9.51 21.14
N ALA A 95 -14.01 9.92 20.56
CA ALA A 95 -14.37 9.59 19.17
C ALA A 95 -13.36 10.16 18.17
N GLY A 96 -12.91 11.41 18.37
CA GLY A 96 -11.89 12.03 17.51
C GLY A 96 -10.54 11.31 17.58
N ARG A 97 -10.12 10.91 18.78
CA ARG A 97 -8.88 10.12 18.97
C ARG A 97 -8.97 8.75 18.32
N ASP A 98 -10.08 8.03 18.51
CA ASP A 98 -10.31 6.70 17.93
C ASP A 98 -10.30 6.75 16.39
N MET A 99 -11.03 7.70 15.77
CA MET A 99 -11.04 7.88 14.32
C MET A 99 -9.65 8.19 13.76
N ALA A 100 -8.92 9.12 14.41
CA ALA A 100 -7.60 9.53 13.98
C ALA A 100 -6.59 8.36 14.05
N LEU A 101 -6.60 7.57 15.13
CA LEU A 101 -5.74 6.39 15.25
C LEU A 101 -6.10 5.31 14.22
N LYS A 102 -7.39 5.07 13.97
CA LYS A 102 -7.85 4.10 12.95
C LYS A 102 -7.40 4.49 11.54
N HIS A 103 -7.56 5.74 11.16
CA HIS A 103 -7.11 6.24 9.86
C HIS A 103 -5.58 6.23 9.75
N GLY A 104 -4.88 6.70 10.78
CA GLY A 104 -3.41 6.66 10.82
C GLY A 104 -2.87 5.24 10.67
N ALA A 105 -3.42 4.27 11.40
CA ALA A 105 -3.02 2.86 11.27
C ALA A 105 -3.32 2.28 9.88
N LYS A 106 -4.44 2.67 9.25
CA LYS A 106 -4.76 2.25 7.88
C LYS A 106 -3.74 2.81 6.87
N LEU A 107 -3.45 4.10 6.97
CA LEU A 107 -2.50 4.78 6.08
C LEU A 107 -1.07 4.25 6.28
N ALA A 108 -0.66 3.96 7.51
CA ALA A 108 0.64 3.33 7.79
C ALA A 108 0.79 1.95 7.11
N ARG A 109 -0.27 1.14 7.09
CA ARG A 109 -0.27 -0.12 6.32
C ARG A 109 -0.22 0.13 4.81
N THR A 110 -0.96 1.12 4.31
CA THR A 110 -0.87 1.52 2.90
C THR A 110 0.54 1.96 2.53
N TYR A 111 1.23 2.69 3.40
CA TYR A 111 2.61 3.10 3.18
C TYR A 111 3.53 1.90 3.00
N ALA A 112 3.42 0.88 3.86
CA ALA A 112 4.18 -0.37 3.70
C ALA A 112 3.89 -1.06 2.35
N THR A 113 2.62 -1.13 1.94
CA THR A 113 2.25 -1.69 0.63
C THR A 113 2.85 -0.89 -0.54
N LEU A 114 2.95 0.44 -0.43
CA LEU A 114 3.59 1.28 -1.46
C LEU A 114 5.10 1.04 -1.52
N VAL A 115 5.77 0.87 -0.38
CA VAL A 115 7.20 0.48 -0.33
C VAL A 115 7.41 -0.84 -1.05
N GLU A 116 6.63 -1.87 -0.72
CA GLU A 116 6.71 -3.17 -1.40
C GLU A 116 6.40 -3.08 -2.89
N ALA A 117 5.47 -2.21 -3.29
CA ALA A 117 5.15 -1.99 -4.70
C ALA A 117 6.33 -1.35 -5.45
N LEU A 118 7.01 -0.39 -4.83
CA LEU A 118 8.21 0.24 -5.38
C LEU A 118 9.38 -0.76 -5.47
N ASP A 119 9.64 -1.53 -4.41
CA ASP A 119 10.70 -2.54 -4.40
C ASP A 119 10.45 -3.61 -5.47
N ARG A 120 9.21 -4.07 -5.60
CA ARG A 120 8.82 -5.01 -6.66
C ARG A 120 8.97 -4.38 -8.03
N HIS A 121 8.61 -3.10 -8.21
CA HIS A 121 8.78 -2.38 -9.47
C HIS A 121 10.26 -2.36 -9.89
N ARG A 122 11.15 -2.04 -8.97
CA ARG A 122 12.61 -2.04 -9.17
C ARG A 122 13.18 -3.43 -9.41
N GLY A 123 12.61 -4.45 -8.78
CA GLY A 123 13.01 -5.85 -8.93
C GLY A 123 12.65 -6.48 -10.29
N LYS A 124 11.70 -5.91 -11.05
CA LYS A 124 11.26 -6.47 -12.36
C LYS A 124 12.37 -6.54 -13.42
N GLY A 125 13.52 -5.90 -13.19
CA GLY A 125 14.67 -5.92 -14.09
C GLY A 125 15.80 -6.86 -13.70
N GLN A 126 15.77 -7.50 -12.52
CA GLN A 126 16.80 -8.49 -12.16
C GLN A 126 16.50 -9.78 -12.92
N PRO A 127 17.39 -10.26 -13.80
CA PRO A 127 17.21 -11.55 -14.44
C PRO A 127 17.07 -12.59 -13.34
N GLN A 128 15.94 -13.27 -13.28
CA GLN A 128 15.82 -14.43 -12.42
C GLN A 128 16.90 -15.42 -12.91
N VAL A 129 17.94 -15.61 -12.12
CA VAL A 129 19.03 -16.53 -12.46
C VAL A 129 18.44 -17.94 -12.35
N VAL A 130 17.93 -18.44 -13.47
CA VAL A 130 17.44 -19.81 -13.58
C VAL A 130 18.66 -20.71 -13.70
N ARG A 131 19.10 -21.30 -12.58
CA ARG A 131 20.09 -22.37 -12.60
C ARG A 131 19.39 -23.64 -13.07
N VAL A 132 19.67 -24.04 -14.31
CA VAL A 132 19.14 -25.29 -14.87
C VAL A 132 19.94 -26.46 -14.31
N GLU A 133 19.31 -27.24 -13.44
CA GLU A 133 19.81 -28.55 -13.01
C GLU A 133 18.97 -29.64 -13.65
N ARG A 134 19.61 -30.71 -14.14
CA ARG A 134 18.89 -31.88 -14.64
C ARG A 134 18.29 -32.63 -13.46
N VAL A 135 16.97 -32.58 -13.33
CA VAL A 135 16.22 -33.41 -12.39
C VAL A 135 15.71 -34.64 -13.15
N THR A 136 16.15 -35.83 -12.73
CA THR A 136 15.61 -37.09 -13.24
C THR A 136 14.34 -37.41 -12.46
N VAL A 137 13.22 -37.52 -13.18
CA VAL A 137 11.95 -37.98 -12.60
C VAL A 137 11.81 -39.47 -12.91
N GLU A 138 11.93 -40.30 -11.89
CA GLU A 138 11.77 -41.75 -12.00
C GLU A 138 10.30 -42.15 -12.26
N ALA A 139 10.08 -43.38 -12.74
CA ALA A 139 8.74 -43.89 -13.01
C ALA A 139 7.84 -43.82 -11.76
N GLY A 140 6.78 -43.01 -11.83
CA GLY A 140 5.86 -42.74 -10.71
C GLY A 140 6.15 -41.46 -9.92
N GLY A 141 7.26 -40.76 -10.19
CA GLY A 141 7.56 -39.44 -9.62
C GLY A 141 6.86 -38.30 -10.36
N GLN A 142 6.51 -37.23 -9.64
CA GLN A 142 6.01 -35.97 -10.21
C GLN A 142 6.85 -34.81 -9.70
N ALA A 143 7.31 -33.96 -10.62
CA ALA A 143 7.97 -32.70 -10.30
C ALA A 143 6.99 -31.54 -10.40
N ILE A 144 6.96 -30.67 -9.38
CA ILE A 144 6.13 -29.47 -9.35
C ILE A 144 7.02 -28.27 -9.68
N VAL A 145 6.63 -27.49 -10.69
CA VAL A 145 7.28 -26.21 -11.03
C VAL A 145 6.39 -25.08 -10.54
N GLY A 146 6.92 -24.19 -9.70
CA GLY A 146 6.15 -23.07 -9.15
C GLY A 146 7.03 -21.95 -8.62
N ILE A 147 6.44 -20.78 -8.42
CA ILE A 147 7.11 -19.63 -7.80
C ILE A 147 7.22 -19.91 -6.30
N ALA A 148 8.42 -20.27 -5.83
CA ALA A 148 8.71 -20.35 -4.40
C ALA A 148 8.98 -18.94 -3.85
N GLN A 149 7.96 -18.30 -3.28
CA GLN A 149 8.18 -17.12 -2.44
C GLN A 149 8.70 -17.60 -1.08
N GLY A 150 10.00 -17.42 -0.84
CA GLY A 150 10.63 -17.75 0.44
C GLY A 150 10.07 -16.89 1.56
N GLY A 151 9.05 -17.39 2.27
CA GLY A 151 8.66 -16.87 3.56
C GLY A 151 9.77 -17.15 4.57
N GLY A 152 10.45 -16.11 5.03
CA GLY A 152 11.52 -16.22 6.03
C GLY A 152 11.02 -16.92 7.30
N GLY A 153 11.60 -18.08 7.61
CA GLY A 153 11.37 -18.82 8.84
C GLY A 153 12.65 -19.53 9.26
N SER A 154 13.53 -18.82 9.96
CA SER A 154 14.63 -19.44 10.67
C SER A 154 14.11 -20.03 11.98
N SER A 155 14.03 -21.35 12.09
CA SER A 155 14.51 -22.11 13.26
C SER A 155 14.22 -23.60 13.05
N GLY A 156 15.28 -24.40 13.13
CA GLY A 156 15.16 -25.84 13.22
C GLY A 156 14.49 -26.21 14.54
N SER A 157 13.50 -27.09 14.44
CA SER A 157 13.16 -28.06 15.47
C SER A 157 12.56 -29.24 14.73
N GLU A 158 13.36 -30.31 14.64
CA GLU A 158 12.85 -31.63 14.28
C GLU A 158 11.79 -32.06 15.30
N ASP A 159 10.93 -32.95 14.83
CA ASP A 159 9.92 -33.69 15.58
C ASP A 159 8.55 -33.00 15.81
N ARG A 160 7.74 -33.03 14.74
CA ARG A 160 6.29 -33.28 14.82
C ARG A 160 5.77 -33.77 13.47
N ALA A 161 5.64 -35.09 13.35
CA ALA A 161 4.66 -35.68 12.45
C ALA A 161 3.27 -35.16 12.84
N HIS A 162 2.51 -34.60 11.89
CA HIS A 162 1.06 -34.83 11.68
C HIS A 162 0.56 -33.98 10.50
N ALA A 163 0.30 -34.68 9.39
CA ALA A 163 -0.71 -34.43 8.34
C ALA A 163 -0.86 -33.01 7.76
N GLN A 164 -0.16 -32.73 6.65
CA GLN A 164 -0.68 -31.79 5.64
C GLN A 164 -1.75 -32.52 4.83
N ALA A 165 -3.01 -32.15 5.08
CA ALA A 165 -4.15 -32.63 4.32
C ALA A 165 -3.99 -32.26 2.85
N ALA A 166 -4.06 -33.28 1.99
CA ALA A 166 -4.13 -33.14 0.56
C ALA A 166 -5.31 -32.23 0.17
N LEU A 167 -5.03 -31.14 -0.54
CA LEU A 167 -6.01 -30.45 -1.36
C LEU A 167 -6.25 -31.28 -2.62
N ALA A 168 -6.88 -32.44 -2.43
CA ALA A 168 -7.62 -33.12 -3.48
C ALA A 168 -8.99 -32.46 -3.58
N ASP A 169 -9.44 -32.20 -4.80
CA ASP A 169 -10.76 -31.72 -5.18
C ASP A 169 -11.86 -32.53 -4.46
N ALA A 170 -12.30 -32.00 -3.32
CA ALA A 170 -13.36 -32.58 -2.54
C ALA A 170 -14.68 -32.09 -3.14
N ARG A 171 -15.42 -33.01 -3.75
CA ARG A 171 -16.85 -32.82 -4.05
C ARG A 171 -17.53 -32.30 -2.79
N GLU A 172 -17.89 -31.02 -2.80
CA GLU A 172 -18.59 -30.41 -1.67
C GLU A 172 -19.88 -31.21 -1.39
N PRO A 173 -20.21 -31.50 -0.11
CA PRO A 173 -21.54 -32.00 0.20
C PRO A 173 -22.57 -30.94 -0.20
N ALA A 174 -23.69 -31.38 -0.76
CA ALA A 174 -24.76 -30.51 -1.24
C ALA A 174 -25.11 -29.43 -0.21
N LEU A 175 -25.05 -28.17 -0.64
CA LEU A 175 -25.46 -27.01 0.15
C LEU A 175 -26.91 -27.20 0.63
N ARG A 176 -27.20 -26.82 1.88
CA ARG A 176 -28.58 -26.74 2.38
C ARG A 176 -29.38 -25.81 1.46
N CYS A 177 -30.37 -26.37 0.78
CA CYS A 177 -31.38 -25.62 0.02
C CYS A 177 -32.13 -24.68 0.98
N SER A 178 -32.49 -23.48 0.50
CA SER A 178 -33.44 -22.62 1.19
C SER A 178 -34.77 -23.36 1.34
N ASP A 179 -35.25 -23.43 2.58
CA ASP A 179 -36.49 -24.11 2.97
C ASP A 179 -37.67 -23.67 2.08
N GLN A 180 -38.35 -24.61 1.43
CA GLN A 180 -39.50 -24.34 0.55
C GLN A 180 -40.78 -23.98 1.31
N GLY A 181 -40.73 -23.85 2.64
CA GLY A 181 -41.82 -23.30 3.45
C GLY A 181 -41.52 -21.86 3.87
N ARG A 182 -41.92 -20.86 3.06
CA ARG A 182 -42.01 -19.48 3.57
C ARG A 182 -43.12 -19.44 4.62
N VAL A 183 -42.78 -19.65 5.90
CA VAL A 183 -43.69 -19.31 6.99
C VAL A 183 -43.67 -17.79 7.11
N LEU A 184 -44.78 -17.16 6.74
CA LEU A 184 -44.99 -15.74 6.94
C LEU A 184 -44.98 -15.46 8.45
N VAL A 185 -44.12 -14.54 8.88
CA VAL A 185 -44.21 -13.99 10.24
C VAL A 185 -45.40 -13.04 10.31
N PRO A 186 -46.27 -13.13 11.33
CA PRO A 186 -47.42 -12.25 11.44
C PRO A 186 -46.96 -10.81 11.67
N VAL A 187 -47.41 -9.91 10.79
CA VAL A 187 -47.34 -8.46 11.00
C VAL A 187 -48.38 -8.11 12.05
N THR A 188 -47.98 -7.48 13.15
CA THR A 188 -48.93 -6.92 14.11
C THR A 188 -49.59 -5.69 13.49
N SER A 189 -50.76 -5.87 12.90
CA SER A 189 -51.70 -4.78 12.61
C SER A 189 -52.46 -4.46 13.91
N GLY A 190 -52.08 -3.37 14.58
CA GLY A 190 -52.90 -2.76 15.63
C GLY A 190 -53.97 -1.88 15.00
N PRO A 191 -55.27 -2.04 15.36
CA PRO A 191 -56.34 -1.18 14.88
C PRO A 191 -56.35 0.16 15.61
N GLY A 192 -56.75 1.23 14.90
CA GLY A 192 -56.76 2.59 15.40
C GLY A 192 -57.92 2.95 16.33
N ALA A 193 -57.74 4.09 17.00
CA ALA A 193 -58.72 5.14 17.30
C ALA A 193 -57.93 6.31 17.94
#